data_AF-A0A7V9BEJ7-F1
#
_entry.id   AF-A0A7V9BEJ7-F1
#
_cell.length_a   1.000
_cell.length_b   1.000
_cell.length_c   1.000
_cell.angle_alpha   90.00
_cell.angle_beta   90.00
_cell.angle_gamma   90.00
#
_symmetry.space_group_name_H-M   'P 1'
#
loop_
_entity.id
_entity.type
_entity.pdbx_description
1 polymer ?
#
loop_
_entity_poly.entity_id
_entity_poly.type
_entity_poly.pdbx_seq_one_letter_code
_entity_poly.pdbx_strand_id
1 'polypeptide(L)'
;MRLVQLLAVLACALGLAAFLGESSSATASATGGCVSDADGNGYTYAGHQANVAGHGIRATITPSRSLSVAAGHVAGWVGVGGPGQGANGEDAWIQVGIASVEGTAPYLYAEFVRGGRQPQLILLDENLRTGVSRRLAVLETSAQPGSWRVWVDGRPVTKPIRLRGSSGRWAPIATAESWNGGGSGCNMFAFRFERVSVSFGGGGSWRPFVSGHRFLDNGHKLQSLAEAPALGGSYASEPSGSSPLPYAFVASS
;
A
#
# COMPACT_ATOMS: atom_id res chain seq x y z
N MET A 1 16.15 27.32 6.75
CA MET A 1 16.77 26.06 7.24
C MET A 1 16.76 25.05 6.10
N ARG A 2 17.87 24.35 5.90
CA ARG A 2 18.21 23.69 4.62
C ARG A 2 17.46 22.38 4.42
N LEU A 3 16.90 22.23 3.22
CA LEU A 3 16.15 21.11 2.62
C LEU A 3 16.72 19.69 2.86
N VAL A 4 17.96 19.58 3.34
CA VAL A 4 18.69 18.32 3.55
C VAL A 4 18.35 17.66 4.90
N GLN A 5 17.81 18.40 5.89
CA GLN A 5 17.46 17.84 7.20
C GLN A 5 16.03 17.27 7.30
N LEU A 6 15.15 17.56 6.34
CA LEU A 6 13.78 17.00 6.28
C LEU A 6 13.74 15.57 5.72
N LEU A 7 14.82 15.09 5.11
CA LEU A 7 14.91 13.77 4.47
C LEU A 7 15.16 12.60 5.44
N ALA A 8 15.34 12.87 6.75
CA ALA A 8 15.81 11.88 7.72
C ALA A 8 14.72 11.24 8.61
N VAL A 9 13.42 11.57 8.44
CA VAL A 9 12.35 11.08 9.33
C VAL A 9 11.42 10.04 8.68
N LEU A 10 11.70 9.59 7.45
CA LEU A 10 11.02 8.41 6.89
C LEU A 10 11.67 7.13 7.44
N ALA A 11 11.38 6.84 8.72
CA ALA A 11 11.80 5.62 9.40
C ALA A 11 10.64 4.63 9.50
N CYS A 12 10.80 3.56 8.72
CA CYS A 12 10.37 2.17 8.95
C CYS A 12 8.87 1.84 9.03
N ALA A 13 8.42 1.18 7.95
CA ALA A 13 8.06 -0.24 7.96
C ALA A 13 6.94 -0.68 8.91
N LEU A 14 5.80 -1.01 8.30
CA LEU A 14 4.69 -1.76 8.88
C LEU A 14 5.12 -3.00 9.68
N GLY A 15 5.12 -2.87 11.00
CA GLY A 15 4.94 -4.00 11.91
C GLY A 15 3.51 -4.51 11.81
N LEU A 16 3.25 -5.45 10.90
CA LEU A 16 2.02 -6.22 10.93
C LEU A 16 2.22 -7.45 11.82
N ALA A 17 1.94 -7.30 13.11
CA ALA A 17 1.89 -8.41 14.04
C ALA A 17 0.68 -9.31 13.68
N ALA A 18 0.97 -10.55 13.30
CA ALA A 18 -0.05 -11.58 13.15
C ALA A 18 -0.55 -12.00 14.54
N PHE A 19 -1.70 -11.48 14.98
CA PHE A 19 -2.41 -12.02 16.14
C PHE A 19 -3.84 -12.43 15.79
N LEU A 20 -4.14 -13.71 16.06
CA LEU A 20 -5.47 -14.27 16.19
C LEU A 20 -6.03 -13.82 17.55
N GLY A 21 -7.22 -13.20 17.62
CA GLY A 21 -7.90 -13.03 18.92
C GLY A 21 -9.00 -11.96 19.05
N GLU A 22 -10.24 -12.45 19.10
CA GLU A 22 -11.44 -11.99 19.84
C GLU A 22 -12.08 -10.59 19.60
N SER A 23 -13.30 -10.66 19.07
CA SER A 23 -14.24 -9.55 18.88
C SER A 23 -14.81 -9.04 20.20
N SER A 24 -14.48 -7.79 20.56
CA SER A 24 -15.23 -7.02 21.57
C SER A 24 -15.92 -5.84 20.90
N SER A 25 -17.25 -5.81 20.99
CA SER A 25 -18.09 -4.72 20.49
C SER A 25 -17.86 -3.45 21.31
N ALA A 26 -17.34 -2.39 20.70
CA ALA A 26 -17.24 -1.07 21.31
C ALA A 26 -18.08 -0.04 20.55
N THR A 27 -18.83 0.75 21.33
CA THR A 27 -19.70 1.85 20.92
C THR A 27 -18.93 3.00 20.25
N ALA A 28 -19.45 3.47 19.12
CA ALA A 28 -18.87 4.52 18.31
C ALA A 28 -19.06 5.93 18.94
N SER A 29 -17.96 6.61 19.21
CA SER A 29 -17.92 8.08 19.34
C SER A 29 -17.29 8.67 18.08
N ALA A 30 -18.05 9.50 17.37
CA ALA A 30 -17.63 10.17 16.16
C ALA A 30 -16.81 11.44 16.50
N THR A 31 -15.49 11.30 16.60
CA THR A 31 -14.54 12.40 16.48
C THR A 31 -13.46 11.96 15.49
N GLY A 32 -13.56 12.45 14.25
CA GLY A 32 -12.68 12.04 13.14
C GLY A 32 -11.22 12.44 13.35
N GLY A 33 -10.33 11.65 12.76
CA GLY A 33 -8.93 12.00 12.47
C GLY A 33 -7.89 11.82 13.57
N CYS A 34 -8.28 11.79 14.84
CA CYS A 34 -7.35 11.72 15.97
C CYS A 34 -7.34 10.31 16.55
N VAL A 35 -6.45 9.45 16.07
CA VAL A 35 -6.45 8.04 16.43
C VAL A 35 -5.13 7.67 17.08
N SER A 36 -5.23 7.11 18.28
CA SER A 36 -4.19 6.29 18.89
C SER A 36 -4.34 4.86 18.37
N ASP A 37 -3.26 4.29 17.86
CA ASP A 37 -3.19 2.89 17.47
C ASP A 37 -3.24 1.97 18.70
N ALA A 38 -3.66 0.72 18.51
CA ALA A 38 -3.74 -0.25 19.60
C ALA A 38 -2.34 -0.60 20.15
N ASP A 39 -1.31 -0.50 19.31
CA ASP A 39 0.06 -0.93 19.61
C ASP A 39 0.98 0.22 20.09
N GLY A 40 0.46 1.45 20.15
CA GLY A 40 1.17 2.64 20.65
C GLY A 40 2.38 3.10 19.83
N ASN A 41 2.57 2.59 18.62
CA ASN A 41 3.65 2.99 17.69
C ASN A 41 3.25 4.18 16.79
N GLY A 42 1.98 4.60 16.86
CA GLY A 42 1.43 5.76 16.15
C GLY A 42 0.98 5.49 14.72
N TYR A 43 1.09 4.25 14.23
CA TYR A 43 0.64 3.86 12.90
C TYR A 43 -0.77 3.28 12.91
N THR A 44 -1.55 3.65 11.92
CA THR A 44 -2.90 3.15 11.73
C THR A 44 -3.18 2.86 10.26
N TYR A 45 -3.98 1.83 9.98
CA TYR A 45 -4.18 1.28 8.65
C TYR A 45 -5.64 1.09 8.28
N ALA A 46 -5.92 1.24 6.99
CA ALA A 46 -7.20 0.92 6.39
C ALA A 46 -6.97 0.34 4.99
N GLY A 47 -7.21 -0.96 4.84
CA GLY A 47 -7.01 -1.63 3.56
C GLY A 47 -7.21 -3.13 3.60
N HIS A 48 -6.60 -3.79 2.62
CA HIS A 48 -6.75 -5.22 2.40
C HIS A 48 -5.42 -5.87 2.02
N GLN A 49 -5.23 -7.10 2.51
CA GLN A 49 -4.22 -8.03 2.03
C GLN A 49 -4.92 -9.17 1.29
N ALA A 50 -4.31 -9.62 0.21
CA ALA A 50 -4.82 -10.73 -0.57
C ALA A 50 -4.82 -12.04 0.24
N ASN A 51 -5.75 -12.94 -0.05
CA ASN A 51 -5.79 -14.28 0.56
C ASN A 51 -4.78 -15.27 -0.04
N VAL A 52 -3.99 -14.83 -1.02
CA VAL A 52 -3.03 -15.66 -1.76
C VAL A 52 -1.71 -14.92 -1.92
N ALA A 53 -0.62 -15.69 -1.97
CA ALA A 53 0.66 -15.18 -2.42
C ALA A 53 0.63 -14.86 -3.91
N GLY A 54 1.50 -13.93 -4.34
CA GLY A 54 1.59 -13.53 -5.74
C GLY A 54 2.96 -13.02 -6.16
N HIS A 55 3.04 -12.66 -7.42
CA HIS A 55 4.21 -12.12 -8.11
C HIS A 55 4.06 -10.62 -8.40
N GLY A 56 3.03 -9.97 -7.85
CA GLY A 56 2.80 -8.54 -8.05
C GLY A 56 1.43 -8.08 -7.60
N ILE A 57 1.30 -6.78 -7.43
CA ILE A 57 0.04 -6.08 -7.22
C ILE A 57 0.03 -4.79 -8.00
N ARG A 58 -1.16 -4.41 -8.47
CA ARG A 58 -1.40 -3.11 -9.07
C ARG A 58 -2.73 -2.55 -8.61
N ALA A 59 -2.82 -1.22 -8.60
CA ALA A 59 -4.05 -0.47 -8.44
C ALA A 59 -3.94 0.85 -9.20
N THR A 60 -5.09 1.45 -9.52
CA THR A 60 -5.16 2.88 -9.74
C THR A 60 -5.44 3.52 -8.40
N ILE A 61 -4.58 4.44 -7.95
CA ILE A 61 -4.73 5.16 -6.69
C ILE A 61 -5.02 6.63 -6.98
N THR A 62 -6.03 7.17 -6.31
CA THR A 62 -6.40 8.59 -6.37
C THR A 62 -6.54 9.15 -4.96
N PRO A 63 -5.80 10.21 -4.59
CA PRO A 63 -6.11 10.99 -3.40
C PRO A 63 -7.40 11.78 -3.68
N SER A 64 -8.54 11.31 -3.19
CA SER A 64 -9.86 11.86 -3.53
C SER A 64 -10.24 13.12 -2.73
N ARG A 65 -9.47 13.42 -1.68
CA ARG A 65 -9.52 14.69 -0.93
C ARG A 65 -8.10 15.15 -0.61
N SER A 66 -7.95 16.41 -0.21
CA SER A 66 -6.66 16.95 0.22
C SER A 66 -6.11 16.14 1.40
N LEU A 67 -4.83 15.80 1.32
CA LEU A 67 -4.12 15.12 2.40
C LEU A 67 -3.69 16.19 3.42
N SER A 68 -4.23 16.12 4.64
CA SER A 68 -3.87 17.02 5.73
C SER A 68 -3.09 16.23 6.77
N VAL A 69 -1.81 16.57 6.93
CA VAL A 69 -0.90 15.89 7.86
C VAL A 69 -0.53 16.87 8.96
N ALA A 70 -0.95 16.57 10.18
CA ALA A 70 -0.60 17.36 11.37
C ALA A 70 0.77 16.95 11.92
N ALA A 71 1.11 15.66 11.81
CA ALA A 71 2.41 15.12 12.19
C ALA A 71 2.68 13.81 11.44
N GLY A 72 3.96 13.47 11.25
CA GLY A 72 4.37 12.25 10.57
C GLY A 72 3.99 12.25 9.08
N HIS A 73 3.20 11.27 8.65
CA HIS A 73 2.79 11.13 7.25
C HIS A 73 1.45 10.41 7.08
N VAL A 74 0.88 10.53 5.87
CA VAL A 74 -0.17 9.64 5.36
C VAL A 74 0.25 9.08 4.02
N ALA A 75 -0.14 7.84 3.72
CA ALA A 75 0.10 7.27 2.41
C ALA A 75 -1.02 6.30 1.99
N GLY A 76 -1.19 6.16 0.68
CA GLY A 76 -2.00 5.12 0.06
C GLY A 76 -1.15 4.39 -0.96
N TRP A 77 -0.95 3.09 -0.77
CA TRP A 77 0.06 2.32 -1.52
C TRP A 77 -0.38 0.89 -1.82
N VAL A 78 0.33 0.28 -2.77
CA VAL A 78 0.29 -1.16 -3.05
C VAL A 78 1.68 -1.77 -2.95
N GLY A 79 1.77 -2.97 -2.38
CA GLY A 79 3.05 -3.59 -2.08
C GLY A 79 2.98 -5.08 -1.78
N VAL A 80 4.16 -5.67 -1.56
CA VAL A 80 4.36 -7.08 -1.17
C VAL A 80 5.50 -7.17 -0.17
N GLY A 81 5.49 -8.23 0.65
CA GLY A 81 6.49 -8.45 1.69
C GLY A 81 6.11 -7.77 2.99
N GLY A 82 7.07 -7.70 3.90
CA GLY A 82 6.92 -7.08 5.23
C GLY A 82 8.02 -7.54 6.18
N PRO A 83 7.92 -7.18 7.47
CA PRO A 83 8.86 -7.63 8.47
C PRO A 83 8.92 -9.15 8.56
N GLY A 84 10.14 -9.68 8.69
CA GLY A 84 10.38 -11.12 8.76
C GLY A 84 10.03 -11.95 7.52
N GLN A 85 9.55 -11.35 6.42
CA GLN A 85 9.12 -12.11 5.24
C GLN A 85 10.24 -12.40 4.24
N GLY A 86 11.41 -11.79 4.42
CA GLY A 86 12.61 -11.99 3.61
C GLY A 86 13.28 -13.36 3.79
N ALA A 87 14.44 -13.51 3.17
CA ALA A 87 15.28 -14.68 3.40
C ALA A 87 15.70 -14.72 4.88
N ASN A 88 15.75 -15.91 5.48
CA ASN A 88 16.17 -16.12 6.87
C ASN A 88 15.37 -15.36 7.94
N GLY A 89 14.12 -14.96 7.63
CA GLY A 89 13.32 -14.17 8.57
C GLY A 89 13.76 -12.70 8.68
N GLU A 90 14.50 -12.21 7.69
CA GLU A 90 14.85 -10.79 7.61
C GLU A 90 13.68 -9.95 7.07
N ASP A 91 13.69 -8.67 7.38
CA ASP A 91 12.78 -7.70 6.81
C ASP A 91 12.98 -7.55 5.30
N ALA A 92 11.90 -7.63 4.52
CA ALA A 92 11.96 -7.37 3.08
C ALA A 92 10.59 -7.05 2.51
N TRP A 93 10.49 -5.93 1.78
CA TRP A 93 9.29 -5.54 1.05
C TRP A 93 9.62 -4.64 -0.12
N ILE A 94 8.62 -4.42 -0.97
CA ILE A 94 8.61 -3.38 -2.00
C ILE A 94 7.19 -2.84 -2.15
N GLN A 95 7.08 -1.52 -2.20
CA GLN A 95 5.82 -0.81 -2.31
C GLN A 95 5.93 0.45 -3.17
N VAL A 96 4.80 0.89 -3.68
CA VAL A 96 4.65 2.12 -4.46
C VAL A 96 3.32 2.76 -4.10
N GLY A 97 3.31 4.08 -3.94
CA GLY A 97 2.13 4.77 -3.48
C GLY A 97 2.23 6.28 -3.60
N ILE A 98 1.19 6.91 -3.07
CA ILE A 98 1.06 8.36 -2.94
C ILE A 98 1.11 8.68 -1.47
N ALA A 99 1.96 9.63 -1.08
CA ALA A 99 2.09 10.05 0.31
C ALA A 99 2.06 11.58 0.41
N SER A 100 1.91 12.07 1.63
CA SER A 100 2.14 13.46 1.99
C SER A 100 2.69 13.49 3.42
N VAL A 101 3.52 14.49 3.68
CA VAL A 101 3.98 14.86 5.03
C VAL A 101 3.50 16.27 5.36
N GLU A 102 3.70 16.70 6.61
CA GLU A 102 3.31 18.04 7.07
C GLU A 102 3.76 19.14 6.10
N GLY A 103 2.82 20.00 5.69
CA GLY A 103 3.09 21.17 4.85
C GLY A 103 3.46 20.88 3.39
N THR A 104 3.31 19.64 2.91
CA THR A 104 3.69 19.26 1.54
C THR A 104 2.51 18.86 0.67
N ALA A 105 2.63 19.12 -0.64
CA ALA A 105 1.73 18.54 -1.62
C ALA A 105 1.89 17.00 -1.65
N PRO A 106 0.87 16.25 -2.10
CA PRO A 106 1.02 14.83 -2.35
C PRO A 106 2.17 14.54 -3.31
N TYR A 107 2.92 13.48 -3.04
CA TYR A 107 4.01 13.00 -3.88
C TYR A 107 3.87 11.50 -4.14
N LEU A 108 4.37 11.07 -5.30
CA LEU A 108 4.49 9.68 -5.68
C LEU A 108 5.84 9.15 -5.21
N TYR A 109 5.84 7.99 -4.55
CA TYR A 109 7.04 7.36 -4.05
C TYR A 109 7.07 5.87 -4.33
N ALA A 110 8.26 5.30 -4.26
CA ALA A 110 8.47 3.88 -4.04
C ALA A 110 9.37 3.67 -2.83
N GLU A 111 9.18 2.55 -2.16
CA GLU A 111 10.05 2.12 -1.07
C GLU A 111 10.36 0.63 -1.22
N PHE A 112 11.56 0.24 -0.83
CA PHE A 112 11.89 -1.16 -0.67
C PHE A 112 12.90 -1.38 0.45
N VAL A 113 12.83 -2.56 1.05
CA VAL A 113 13.84 -3.08 1.98
C VAL A 113 14.40 -4.38 1.47
N ARG A 114 15.73 -4.49 1.53
CA ARG A 114 16.45 -5.74 1.34
C ARG A 114 16.86 -6.23 2.72
N GLY A 115 16.76 -7.53 2.96
CA GLY A 115 17.12 -8.14 4.23
C GLY A 115 18.48 -7.68 4.77
N GLY A 116 18.48 -7.33 6.07
CA GLY A 116 19.61 -6.75 6.79
C GLY A 116 20.01 -5.33 6.38
N ARG A 117 19.18 -4.62 5.58
CA ARG A 117 19.45 -3.25 5.14
C ARG A 117 18.34 -2.29 5.53
N GLN A 118 18.69 -1.02 5.64
CA GLN A 118 17.75 0.07 5.87
C GLN A 118 16.80 0.27 4.68
N PRO A 119 15.58 0.78 4.92
CA PRO A 119 14.67 1.23 3.88
C PRO A 119 15.31 2.19 2.89
N GLN A 120 14.98 2.01 1.62
CA GLN A 120 15.34 2.93 0.55
C GLN A 120 14.07 3.51 -0.05
N LEU A 121 13.88 4.82 0.14
CA LEU A 121 12.80 5.59 -0.46
C LEU A 121 13.26 6.29 -1.74
N ILE A 122 12.40 6.27 -2.76
CA ILE A 122 12.61 6.95 -4.05
C ILE A 122 11.40 7.86 -4.29
N LEU A 123 11.65 9.16 -4.42
CA LEU A 123 10.65 10.10 -4.92
C LEU A 123 10.54 9.96 -6.44
N LEU A 124 9.32 9.77 -6.93
CA LEU A 124 9.02 9.54 -8.34
C LEU A 124 8.36 10.75 -9.00
N ASP A 125 7.55 11.49 -8.24
CA ASP A 125 6.90 12.74 -8.64
C ASP A 125 6.55 13.53 -7.39
N GLU A 126 7.10 14.73 -7.22
CA GLU A 126 6.92 15.54 -6.00
C GLU A 126 5.74 16.51 -6.07
N ASN A 127 5.04 16.59 -7.21
CA ASN A 127 4.01 17.60 -7.45
C ASN A 127 2.68 16.98 -7.88
N LEU A 128 2.27 15.90 -7.20
CA LEU A 128 1.01 15.25 -7.51
C LEU A 128 -0.16 16.08 -6.97
N ARG A 129 -1.12 16.38 -7.84
CA ARG A 129 -2.34 17.10 -7.45
C ARG A 129 -3.37 16.13 -6.88
N THR A 130 -4.11 16.57 -5.87
CA THR A 130 -5.33 15.91 -5.40
C THR A 130 -6.28 15.63 -6.57
N GLY A 131 -6.92 14.46 -6.58
CA GLY A 131 -7.83 14.01 -7.63
C GLY A 131 -7.13 13.41 -8.86
N VAL A 132 -5.80 13.50 -8.97
CA VAL A 132 -5.07 12.86 -10.08
C VAL A 132 -4.85 11.38 -9.77
N SER A 133 -5.41 10.53 -10.62
CA SER A 133 -5.22 9.08 -10.56
C SER A 133 -3.86 8.67 -11.11
N ARG A 134 -3.19 7.72 -10.44
CA ARG A 134 -1.97 7.06 -10.95
C ARG A 134 -2.16 5.56 -10.98
N ARG A 135 -1.74 4.89 -12.06
CA ARG A 135 -1.72 3.43 -12.14
C ARG A 135 -0.38 2.92 -11.62
N LEU A 136 -0.40 2.32 -10.45
CA LEU A 136 0.80 1.91 -9.72
C LEU A 136 0.88 0.39 -9.65
N ALA A 137 2.09 -0.15 -9.76
CA ALA A 137 2.32 -1.57 -9.54
C ALA A 137 3.72 -1.87 -9.00
N VAL A 138 3.81 -2.95 -8.22
CA VAL A 138 5.05 -3.70 -8.02
C VAL A 138 4.90 -5.06 -8.68
N LEU A 139 5.89 -5.48 -9.45
CA LEU A 139 5.82 -6.69 -10.25
C LEU A 139 7.17 -7.39 -10.30
N GLU A 140 7.17 -8.67 -9.96
CA GLU A 140 8.30 -9.56 -10.17
C GLU A 140 8.52 -9.77 -11.66
N THR A 141 9.77 -9.70 -12.11
CA THR A 141 10.12 -9.89 -13.52
C THR A 141 10.03 -11.36 -13.91
N SER A 142 9.63 -11.65 -15.15
CA SER A 142 9.61 -13.02 -15.69
C SER A 142 11.01 -13.62 -15.85
N ALA A 143 12.03 -12.79 -16.11
CA ALA A 143 13.38 -13.25 -16.39
C ALA A 143 14.14 -13.77 -15.16
N GLN A 144 13.80 -13.29 -13.95
CA GLN A 144 14.53 -13.65 -12.74
C GLN A 144 13.62 -13.67 -11.52
N PRO A 145 13.40 -14.87 -10.92
CA PRO A 145 12.63 -15.00 -9.69
C PRO A 145 13.18 -14.15 -8.54
N GLY A 146 12.26 -13.46 -7.85
CA GLY A 146 12.45 -12.50 -6.78
C GLY A 146 13.22 -11.23 -7.19
N SER A 147 13.23 -10.89 -8.47
CA SER A 147 13.67 -9.60 -8.98
C SER A 147 12.43 -8.77 -9.32
N TRP A 148 12.27 -7.61 -8.69
CA TRP A 148 11.04 -6.82 -8.74
C TRP A 148 11.26 -5.46 -9.41
N ARG A 149 10.22 -4.89 -10.02
CA ARG A 149 10.23 -3.52 -10.52
C ARG A 149 9.01 -2.77 -10.05
N VAL A 150 9.18 -1.46 -9.92
CA VAL A 150 8.08 -0.51 -9.72
C VAL A 150 7.63 -0.01 -11.07
N TRP A 151 6.32 0.10 -11.24
CA TRP A 151 5.68 0.61 -12.44
C TRP A 151 4.74 1.76 -12.10
N VAL A 152 4.80 2.81 -12.93
CA VAL A 152 3.91 3.97 -12.88
C VAL A 152 3.34 4.17 -14.27
N ASP A 153 2.02 4.24 -14.38
CA ASP A 153 1.28 4.49 -15.61
C ASP A 153 1.71 3.53 -16.75
N GLY A 154 1.97 2.26 -16.38
CA GLY A 154 2.35 1.20 -17.31
C GLY A 154 3.83 1.20 -17.72
N ARG A 155 4.67 2.07 -17.15
CA ARG A 155 6.11 2.14 -17.44
C ARG A 155 6.93 1.72 -16.22
N PRO A 156 8.01 0.92 -16.40
CA PRO A 156 8.90 0.60 -15.29
C PRO A 156 9.73 1.83 -14.93
N VAL A 157 9.73 2.24 -13.67
CA VAL A 157 10.45 3.44 -13.19
C VAL A 157 11.69 3.10 -12.36
N THR A 158 11.92 1.81 -12.08
CA THR A 158 13.13 1.33 -11.41
C THR A 158 13.86 0.29 -12.25
N LYS A 159 15.18 0.18 -12.03
CA LYS A 159 15.93 -1.04 -12.36
C LYS A 159 15.39 -2.22 -11.54
N PRO A 160 15.57 -3.49 -11.98
CA PRO A 160 15.20 -4.63 -11.16
C PRO A 160 15.84 -4.59 -9.76
N ILE A 161 15.02 -4.77 -8.73
CA ILE A 161 15.40 -4.80 -7.32
C ILE A 161 15.32 -6.26 -6.86
N ARG A 162 16.48 -6.84 -6.53
CA ARG A 162 16.53 -8.21 -6.02
C ARG A 162 16.11 -8.25 -4.55
N LEU A 163 15.06 -9.03 -4.28
CA LEU A 163 14.57 -9.38 -2.95
C LEU A 163 14.69 -10.91 -2.81
N ARG A 164 15.71 -11.37 -2.09
CA ARG A 164 16.01 -12.81 -2.00
C ARG A 164 14.89 -13.54 -1.27
N GLY A 165 14.54 -14.73 -1.77
CA GLY A 165 13.48 -15.55 -1.18
C GLY A 165 12.06 -14.98 -1.32
N SER A 166 11.80 -13.98 -2.16
CA SER A 166 10.46 -13.35 -2.28
C SER A 166 9.50 -14.01 -3.28
N SER A 167 10.02 -14.72 -4.27
CA SER A 167 9.26 -15.17 -5.44
C SER A 167 8.05 -16.02 -5.05
N GLY A 168 6.85 -15.58 -5.44
CA GLY A 168 5.59 -16.31 -5.21
C GLY A 168 5.24 -16.58 -3.75
N ARG A 169 5.91 -15.91 -2.78
CA ARG A 169 5.73 -16.18 -1.34
C ARG A 169 4.92 -15.12 -0.61
N TRP A 170 4.87 -13.90 -1.13
CA TRP A 170 4.30 -12.77 -0.41
C TRP A 170 2.87 -12.49 -0.85
N ALA A 171 1.98 -12.35 0.13
CA ALA A 171 0.59 -11.95 -0.09
C ALA A 171 0.53 -10.43 -0.33
N PRO A 172 0.03 -9.97 -1.50
CA PRO A 172 0.03 -8.54 -1.79
C PRO A 172 -0.96 -7.71 -0.98
N ILE A 173 -0.64 -6.43 -0.78
CA ILE A 173 -1.36 -5.49 0.08
C ILE A 173 -1.75 -4.24 -0.73
N ALA A 174 -2.98 -3.77 -0.54
CA ALA A 174 -3.44 -2.44 -0.94
C ALA A 174 -4.03 -1.75 0.28
N THR A 175 -3.44 -0.66 0.74
CA THR A 175 -3.86 -0.02 1.99
C THR A 175 -3.53 1.46 2.01
N ALA A 176 -4.28 2.19 2.84
CA ALA A 176 -3.84 3.47 3.36
C ALA A 176 -3.20 3.29 4.74
N GLU A 177 -2.27 4.16 5.06
CA GLU A 177 -1.60 4.28 6.34
C GLU A 177 -1.56 5.73 6.80
N SER A 178 -1.54 5.92 8.12
CA SER A 178 -1.25 7.17 8.77
C SER A 178 -0.34 6.93 9.94
N TRP A 179 0.74 7.72 10.02
CA TRP A 179 1.63 7.78 11.16
C TRP A 179 1.60 9.18 11.78
N ASN A 180 1.36 9.26 13.08
CA ASN A 180 1.25 10.53 13.81
C ASN A 180 2.59 11.10 14.30
N GLY A 181 3.73 10.54 13.87
CA GLY A 181 5.05 11.02 14.28
C GLY A 181 5.42 10.73 15.74
N GLY A 182 4.66 9.87 16.44
CA GLY A 182 4.74 9.67 17.88
C GLY A 182 4.03 10.77 18.71
N GLY A 183 3.24 11.63 18.07
CA GLY A 183 2.48 12.70 18.70
C GLY A 183 0.96 12.48 18.68
N SER A 184 0.19 13.46 19.12
CA SER A 184 -1.29 13.43 19.12
C SER A 184 -1.92 14.05 17.84
N GLY A 185 -1.12 14.23 16.78
CA GLY A 185 -1.55 14.88 15.54
C GLY A 185 -2.63 14.08 14.80
N CYS A 186 -3.62 14.79 14.27
CA CYS A 186 -4.75 14.18 13.57
C CYS A 186 -4.57 14.32 12.05
N ASN A 187 -4.48 13.17 11.38
CA ASN A 187 -4.22 13.12 9.94
C ASN A 187 -5.51 12.82 9.18
N MET A 188 -5.76 13.60 8.11
CA MET A 188 -6.93 13.45 7.26
C MET A 188 -6.52 13.02 5.85
N PHE A 189 -6.94 11.83 5.44
CA PHE A 189 -6.70 11.32 4.08
C PHE A 189 -7.93 10.62 3.49
N ALA A 190 -8.07 10.60 2.17
CA ALA A 190 -8.94 9.65 1.49
C ALA A 190 -8.26 9.19 0.20
N PHE A 191 -8.01 7.90 0.11
CA PHE A 191 -7.43 7.25 -1.05
C PHE A 191 -8.46 6.32 -1.67
N ARG A 192 -8.79 6.55 -2.93
CA ARG A 192 -9.61 5.64 -3.75
C ARG A 192 -8.67 4.67 -4.45
N PHE A 193 -8.89 3.39 -4.24
CA PHE A 193 -8.20 2.29 -4.91
C PHE A 193 -9.15 1.66 -5.92
N GLU A 194 -8.72 1.53 -7.17
CA GLU A 194 -9.51 0.94 -8.24
C GLU A 194 -8.70 -0.10 -8.99
N ARG A 195 -9.39 -1.07 -9.60
CA ARG A 195 -8.77 -2.10 -10.45
C ARG A 195 -7.65 -2.84 -9.71
N VAL A 196 -7.83 -3.04 -8.41
CA VAL A 196 -6.87 -3.76 -7.59
C VAL A 196 -6.78 -5.19 -8.11
N SER A 197 -5.55 -5.63 -8.36
CA SER A 197 -5.30 -6.93 -8.97
C SER A 197 -3.95 -7.50 -8.58
N VAL A 198 -3.91 -8.83 -8.49
CA VAL A 198 -2.73 -9.62 -8.13
C VAL A 198 -2.18 -10.30 -9.38
N SER A 199 -0.86 -10.32 -9.53
CA SER A 199 -0.20 -11.10 -10.57
C SER A 199 0.10 -12.50 -10.05
N PHE A 200 -0.34 -13.53 -10.77
CA PHE A 200 -0.07 -14.95 -10.44
C PHE A 200 1.20 -15.49 -11.11
N GLY A 201 1.89 -14.69 -11.92
CA GLY A 201 3.14 -15.06 -12.57
C GLY A 201 4.08 -13.86 -12.69
N GLY A 202 5.38 -14.13 -12.71
CA GLY A 202 6.40 -13.12 -13.01
C GLY A 202 6.18 -12.53 -14.41
N GLY A 203 6.34 -11.22 -14.56
CA GLY A 203 6.12 -10.49 -15.80
C GLY A 203 4.66 -10.11 -16.09
N GLY A 204 3.71 -10.59 -15.29
CA GLY A 204 2.31 -10.19 -15.36
C GLY A 204 1.39 -11.37 -15.71
N SER A 205 0.40 -11.60 -14.87
CA SER A 205 -0.72 -12.54 -15.07
C SER A 205 -1.85 -12.10 -14.14
N TRP A 206 -2.44 -10.95 -14.48
CA TRP A 206 -3.27 -10.17 -13.56
C TRP A 206 -4.66 -10.76 -13.41
N ARG A 207 -5.04 -11.04 -12.16
CA ARG A 207 -6.38 -11.49 -11.76
C ARG A 207 -6.99 -10.52 -10.74
N PRO A 208 -8.33 -10.49 -10.58
CA PRO A 208 -8.99 -9.73 -9.53
C PRO A 208 -8.38 -10.01 -8.16
N PHE A 209 -8.22 -8.95 -7.38
CA PHE A 209 -7.78 -9.04 -6.00
C PHE A 209 -8.88 -9.67 -5.16
N VAL A 210 -8.55 -10.70 -4.38
CA VAL A 210 -9.47 -11.33 -3.42
C VAL A 210 -8.92 -11.06 -2.02
N SER A 211 -9.69 -10.33 -1.22
CA SER A 211 -9.31 -9.99 0.15
C SER A 211 -9.24 -11.24 1.03
N GLY A 212 -8.13 -11.41 1.75
CA GLY A 212 -7.95 -12.44 2.78
C GLY A 212 -7.89 -11.86 4.19
N HIS A 213 -7.30 -10.68 4.33
CA HIS A 213 -7.26 -9.95 5.58
C HIS A 213 -7.66 -8.49 5.36
N ARG A 214 -8.38 -7.92 6.33
CA ARG A 214 -8.82 -6.53 6.34
C ARG A 214 -8.10 -5.79 7.46
N PHE A 215 -7.40 -4.71 7.10
CA PHE A 215 -6.86 -3.74 8.05
C PHE A 215 -7.92 -2.66 8.27
N LEU A 216 -8.30 -2.43 9.53
CA LEU A 216 -9.18 -1.32 9.87
C LEU A 216 -8.96 -0.92 11.33
N ASP A 217 -8.04 -0.01 11.54
CA ASP A 217 -7.87 0.60 12.85
C ASP A 217 -8.98 1.62 13.12
N ASN A 218 -9.18 1.92 14.41
CA ASN A 218 -10.20 2.85 14.87
C ASN A 218 -10.09 4.21 14.17
N GLY A 219 -11.22 4.89 14.00
CA GLY A 219 -11.29 6.19 13.33
C GLY A 219 -11.13 6.15 11.81
N HIS A 220 -10.66 5.04 11.23
CA HIS A 220 -10.67 4.86 9.78
C HIS A 220 -11.97 4.25 9.26
N LYS A 221 -12.16 4.39 7.96
CA LYS A 221 -13.28 3.83 7.21
C LYS A 221 -12.76 3.14 5.95
N LEU A 222 -13.36 1.99 5.67
CA LEU A 222 -13.24 1.30 4.40
C LEU A 222 -14.62 1.22 3.75
N GLN A 223 -14.75 1.84 2.59
CA GLN A 223 -15.96 1.78 1.78
C GLN A 223 -15.70 0.94 0.54
N SER A 224 -16.35 -0.21 0.43
CA SER A 224 -16.33 -1.01 -0.81
C SER A 224 -17.03 -0.23 -1.93
N LEU A 225 -16.39 -0.17 -3.10
CA LEU A 225 -16.96 0.42 -4.31
C LEU A 225 -17.32 -0.67 -5.34
N ALA A 226 -16.55 -1.76 -5.35
CA ALA A 226 -16.81 -2.95 -6.15
C ALA A 226 -16.05 -4.13 -5.56
N GLU A 227 -16.71 -5.28 -5.47
CA GLU A 227 -16.11 -6.52 -4.99
C GLU A 227 -15.60 -7.37 -6.15
N ALA A 228 -14.56 -8.15 -5.90
CA ALA A 228 -14.13 -9.17 -6.84
C ALA A 228 -15.12 -10.33 -6.79
N PRO A 229 -15.44 -10.95 -7.94
CA PRO A 229 -16.18 -12.21 -7.93
C PRO A 229 -15.41 -13.27 -7.14
N ALA A 230 -16.14 -14.17 -6.46
CA ALA A 230 -15.56 -15.35 -5.86
C ALA A 230 -14.77 -16.14 -6.94
N LEU A 231 -13.46 -16.26 -6.72
CA LEU A 231 -12.44 -17.05 -7.45
C LEU A 231 -12.78 -17.43 -8.92
N GLY A 232 -12.10 -16.80 -9.89
CA GLY A 232 -12.02 -17.34 -11.27
C GLY A 232 -11.83 -16.35 -12.42
N GLY A 233 -12.01 -15.05 -12.19
CA GLY A 233 -11.85 -14.04 -13.24
C GLY A 233 -10.39 -13.81 -13.62
N SER A 234 -10.08 -13.70 -14.91
CA SER A 234 -8.82 -13.11 -15.39
C SER A 234 -9.13 -11.74 -15.97
N TYR A 235 -8.25 -10.75 -15.84
CA TYR A 235 -8.42 -9.53 -16.65
C TYR A 235 -7.94 -9.81 -18.07
N ALA A 236 -8.86 -9.75 -19.03
CA ALA A 236 -8.49 -9.67 -20.44
C ALA A 236 -7.62 -8.42 -20.66
N SER A 237 -6.65 -8.51 -21.58
CA SER A 237 -5.72 -7.43 -21.91
C SER A 237 -6.38 -6.22 -22.57
N GLU A 238 -7.66 -6.27 -22.95
CA GLU A 238 -8.44 -5.14 -23.50
C GLU A 238 -9.97 -5.33 -23.26
N PRO A 239 -10.77 -4.23 -23.29
CA PRO A 239 -12.14 -4.23 -22.80
C PRO A 239 -13.13 -4.74 -23.85
N SER A 240 -13.36 -6.05 -23.91
CA SER A 240 -14.56 -6.60 -24.55
C SER A 240 -15.58 -7.02 -23.47
N GLY A 241 -16.63 -6.20 -23.33
CA GLY A 241 -17.95 -6.46 -22.74
C GLY A 241 -18.20 -7.79 -22.01
N SER A 242 -17.70 -7.91 -20.77
CA SER A 242 -18.15 -8.78 -19.65
C SER A 242 -16.98 -9.10 -18.69
N SER A 243 -16.03 -8.18 -18.53
CA SER A 243 -14.97 -8.35 -17.54
C SER A 243 -15.56 -8.31 -16.11
N PRO A 244 -15.09 -9.17 -15.19
CA PRO A 244 -15.51 -9.10 -13.78
C PRO A 244 -15.27 -7.69 -13.23
N LEU A 245 -16.18 -7.23 -12.36
CA LEU A 245 -16.08 -5.91 -11.75
C LEU A 245 -14.74 -5.80 -11.02
N PRO A 246 -13.96 -4.73 -11.28
CA PRO A 246 -12.67 -4.58 -10.65
C PRO A 246 -12.82 -4.33 -9.15
N TYR A 247 -12.08 -5.07 -8.32
CA TYR A 247 -12.01 -4.78 -6.88
C TYR A 247 -11.61 -3.32 -6.65
N ALA A 248 -12.41 -2.60 -5.88
CA ALA A 248 -12.24 -1.18 -5.63
C ALA A 248 -12.80 -0.79 -4.25
N PHE A 249 -12.12 0.13 -3.59
CA PHE A 249 -12.53 0.63 -2.28
C PHE A 249 -11.99 2.04 -2.04
N VAL A 250 -12.56 2.73 -1.04
CA VAL A 250 -12.00 3.95 -0.48
C VAL A 250 -11.53 3.67 0.94
N ALA A 251 -10.28 4.05 1.23
CA ALA A 251 -9.73 4.09 2.58
C ALA A 251 -9.63 5.55 3.02
N SER A 252 -10.16 5.88 4.19
CA SER A 252 -10.19 7.26 4.70
C SER A 252 -10.20 7.35 6.21
N SER A 253 -9.77 8.48 6.76
CA SER A 253 -9.96 8.89 8.16
C SER A 253 -11.11 9.87 8.39
#